data_AF-A0AAN9DJW9-F1
#
_entry.id   AF-A0AAN9DJW9-F1
#
_cell.length_a   1.000
_cell.length_b   1.000
_cell.length_c   1.000
_cell.angle_alpha   90.00
_cell.angle_beta   90.00
_cell.angle_gamma   90.00
#
_symmetry.space_group_name_H-M   'P 1'
#
loop_
_entity.id
_entity.type
_entity.pdbx_description
1 polymer ?
#
loop_
_entity_poly.entity_id
_entity_poly.type
_entity_poly.pdbx_seq_one_letter_code
_entity_poly.pdbx_strand_id
1 'polypeptide(L)'
;MNKPNIPACVWKLKVEVLKWFLVCTVACTCVVVVYIQWTHIWMLKAEMFEITQRFRNFRPLETARTEAGVCCDSAVCYGVCCYHRFPERRKHDRYKRDVTEQRKPRKRRQKRHTFIHLVPVSSQSYNDHDTTVLSWALGQSRGEGLQVSGDTVTVEAEGTYFIYSQVLYKNTTWLMGHVITKRLKGAETKLMKCLKSMPSSVSQPLNTCYTAGIYFLESGSTLQLSVPRKSAELILTAHATFMGLFSI
;
A
#
# COMPACT_ATOMS: atom_id res chain seq x y z
N MET A 1 -11.41 -37.08 74.62
CA MET A 1 -11.23 -35.82 73.85
C MET A 1 -12.42 -35.66 72.91
N ASN A 2 -13.37 -34.79 73.26
CA ASN A 2 -14.63 -34.61 72.54
C ASN A 2 -14.41 -33.89 71.20
N LYS A 3 -14.82 -34.50 70.08
CA LYS A 3 -15.00 -33.81 68.80
C LYS A 3 -16.16 -32.80 68.97
N PRO A 4 -16.00 -31.53 68.58
CA PRO A 4 -17.12 -30.60 68.57
C PRO A 4 -18.13 -31.04 67.49
N ASN A 5 -19.32 -31.45 67.94
CA ASN A 5 -20.48 -31.70 67.09
C ASN A 5 -21.00 -30.36 66.56
N ILE A 6 -20.56 -29.98 65.36
CA ILE A 6 -21.09 -28.82 64.65
C ILE A 6 -22.48 -29.21 64.08
N PRO A 7 -23.55 -28.47 64.40
CA PRO A 7 -24.90 -28.82 63.97
C PRO A 7 -25.03 -28.73 62.44
N ALA A 8 -25.64 -29.74 61.83
CA ALA A 8 -25.82 -29.90 60.38
C ALA A 8 -26.49 -28.69 59.69
N CYS A 9 -27.24 -27.86 60.45
CA CYS A 9 -27.85 -26.63 59.97
C CYS A 9 -26.82 -25.55 59.56
N VAL A 10 -25.69 -25.46 60.29
CA VAL A 10 -24.62 -24.48 60.01
C VAL A 10 -23.86 -24.83 58.74
N TRP A 11 -23.73 -26.13 58.43
CA TRP A 11 -23.10 -26.60 57.20
C TRP A 11 -23.95 -26.30 55.97
N LYS A 12 -25.27 -26.51 56.03
CA LYS A 12 -26.18 -26.17 54.92
C LYS A 12 -26.18 -24.68 54.60
N LEU A 13 -26.20 -23.82 55.62
CA LEU A 13 -26.18 -22.36 55.42
C LEU A 13 -24.86 -21.89 54.81
N LYS A 14 -23.72 -22.44 55.23
CA LYS A 14 -22.40 -22.12 54.64
C LYS A 14 -22.29 -22.56 53.18
N VAL A 15 -22.86 -23.72 52.82
CA VAL A 15 -22.83 -24.22 51.43
C VAL A 15 -23.71 -23.36 50.52
N GLU A 16 -24.89 -22.95 50.96
CA GLU A 16 -25.75 -22.05 50.17
C GLU A 16 -25.12 -20.67 49.96
N VAL A 17 -24.55 -20.07 51.01
CA VAL A 17 -23.83 -18.79 50.88
C VAL A 17 -22.64 -18.91 49.93
N LEU A 18 -21.91 -20.03 49.96
CA LEU A 18 -20.78 -20.28 49.04
C LEU A 18 -21.24 -20.44 47.58
N LYS A 19 -22.39 -21.10 47.35
CA LYS A 19 -22.99 -21.21 46.01
C LYS A 19 -23.37 -19.83 45.47
N TRP A 20 -24.04 -19.00 46.26
CA TRP A 20 -24.39 -17.63 45.86
C TRP A 20 -23.16 -16.78 45.56
N PHE A 21 -22.09 -16.91 46.36
CA PHE A 21 -20.83 -16.22 46.10
C PHE A 21 -20.17 -16.68 44.78
N LEU A 22 -20.18 -17.98 44.48
CA LEU A 22 -19.65 -18.52 43.23
C LEU A 22 -20.46 -18.03 42.02
N VAL A 23 -21.79 -18.01 42.13
CA VAL A 23 -22.67 -17.50 41.05
C VAL A 23 -22.42 -16.01 40.80
N CYS A 24 -22.31 -15.20 41.85
CA CYS A 24 -22.04 -13.78 41.72
C CYS A 24 -20.66 -13.49 41.09
N THR A 25 -19.63 -14.26 41.46
CA THR A 25 -18.28 -14.09 40.89
C THR A 25 -18.24 -14.49 39.42
N VAL A 26 -18.88 -15.61 39.04
CA VAL A 26 -18.99 -16.02 37.63
C VAL A 26 -19.77 -14.98 36.83
N ALA A 27 -20.93 -14.52 37.32
CA ALA A 27 -21.71 -13.48 36.64
C ALA A 27 -20.91 -12.18 36.46
N CYS A 28 -20.18 -11.73 37.49
CA CYS A 28 -19.36 -10.54 37.43
C CYS A 28 -18.22 -10.67 36.41
N THR A 29 -17.51 -11.81 36.40
CA THR A 29 -16.45 -12.06 35.41
C THR A 29 -16.99 -12.11 33.98
N CYS A 30 -18.16 -12.73 33.76
CA CYS A 30 -18.82 -12.72 32.46
C CYS A 30 -19.16 -11.31 31.98
N VAL A 31 -19.71 -10.44 32.85
CA VAL A 31 -20.04 -9.06 32.50
C VAL A 31 -18.79 -8.26 32.14
N VAL A 32 -17.69 -8.41 32.90
CA VAL A 32 -16.42 -7.73 32.62
C VAL A 32 -15.84 -8.20 31.28
N VAL A 33 -15.84 -9.50 30.99
CA VAL A 33 -15.34 -10.03 29.71
C VAL A 33 -16.18 -9.52 28.53
N VAL A 34 -17.51 -9.53 28.65
CA VAL A 34 -18.41 -9.00 27.61
C VAL A 34 -18.16 -7.51 27.39
N TYR A 35 -17.95 -6.74 28.47
CA TYR A 35 -17.61 -5.32 28.36
C TYR A 35 -16.28 -5.08 27.64
N ILE A 36 -15.23 -5.83 27.95
CA ILE A 36 -13.92 -5.73 27.28
C ILE A 36 -14.04 -6.12 25.79
N GLN A 37 -14.79 -7.18 25.47
CA GLN A 37 -15.03 -7.58 24.09
C GLN A 37 -15.81 -6.49 23.32
N TRP A 38 -16.80 -5.88 23.96
CA TRP A 38 -17.57 -4.79 23.38
C TRP A 38 -16.69 -3.56 23.07
N THR A 39 -15.81 -3.16 24.00
CA THR A 39 -14.91 -2.01 23.77
C THR A 39 -13.91 -2.28 22.63
N HIS A 40 -13.38 -3.50 22.54
CA HIS A 40 -12.55 -3.92 21.41
C HIS A 40 -13.29 -3.84 20.07
N ILE A 41 -14.52 -4.37 20.01
CA ILE A 41 -15.36 -4.30 18.81
C ILE A 41 -15.67 -2.85 18.44
N TRP A 42 -15.97 -2.01 19.45
CA TRP A 42 -16.27 -0.60 19.23
C TRP A 42 -15.06 0.17 18.69
N MET A 43 -13.86 -0.09 19.23
CA MET A 43 -12.60 0.47 18.73
C MET A 43 -12.30 0.04 17.29
N LEU A 44 -12.44 -1.25 16.97
CA LEU A 44 -12.26 -1.76 15.61
C LEU A 44 -13.26 -1.15 14.62
N LYS A 45 -14.50 -0.91 15.04
CA LYS A 45 -15.51 -0.21 14.23
C LYS A 45 -15.15 1.25 13.99
N ALA A 46 -14.55 1.93 14.97
CA ALA A 46 -14.10 3.31 14.81
C ALA A 46 -12.93 3.40 13.81
N GLU A 47 -11.93 2.52 13.92
CA GLU A 47 -10.84 2.44 12.94
C GLU A 47 -11.35 2.12 11.53
N MET A 48 -12.30 1.19 11.41
CA MET A 48 -12.94 0.89 10.13
C MET A 48 -13.69 2.08 9.54
N PHE A 49 -14.36 2.87 10.37
CA PHE A 49 -15.04 4.09 9.90
C PHE A 49 -14.03 5.13 9.42
N GLU A 50 -12.91 5.32 10.12
CA GLU A 50 -11.84 6.22 9.70
C GLU A 50 -11.22 5.77 8.37
N ILE A 51 -10.94 4.47 8.21
CA ILE A 51 -10.43 3.90 6.96
C ILE A 51 -11.45 4.08 5.83
N THR A 52 -12.75 3.83 6.09
CA THR A 52 -13.82 3.99 5.09
C THR A 52 -13.98 5.46 4.66
N GLN A 53 -13.83 6.41 5.59
CA GLN A 53 -13.83 7.85 5.28
C GLN A 53 -12.61 8.25 4.44
N ARG A 54 -11.42 7.70 4.72
CA ARG A 54 -10.24 7.91 3.87
C ARG A 54 -10.47 7.39 2.45
N PHE A 55 -11.09 6.21 2.29
CA PHE A 55 -11.47 5.69 0.98
C PHE A 55 -12.54 6.52 0.25
N ARG A 56 -13.54 7.08 0.97
CA ARG A 56 -14.54 7.99 0.37
C ARG A 56 -13.95 9.32 -0.10
N ASN A 57 -12.89 9.80 0.54
CA ASN A 57 -12.20 11.03 0.12
C ASN A 57 -11.26 10.82 -1.07
N PHE A 58 -10.97 9.59 -1.46
CA PHE A 58 -10.39 9.28 -2.78
C PHE A 58 -11.50 9.29 -3.83
N ARG A 59 -11.68 10.43 -4.52
CA ARG A 59 -12.50 10.45 -5.74
C ARG A 59 -11.84 9.57 -6.81
N PRO A 60 -12.59 8.66 -7.45
CA PRO A 60 -12.25 8.20 -8.78
C PRO A 60 -12.27 9.42 -9.70
N LEU A 61 -11.19 9.65 -10.45
CA LEU A 61 -11.18 10.59 -11.56
C LEU A 61 -11.95 9.95 -12.73
N GLU A 62 -13.26 9.78 -12.57
CA GLU A 62 -14.15 9.52 -13.70
C GLU A 62 -14.73 10.85 -14.16
N THR A 63 -14.31 11.22 -15.36
CA THR A 63 -14.72 12.36 -16.17
C THR A 63 -16.23 12.56 -16.14
N ALA A 64 -16.65 13.71 -15.59
CA ALA A 64 -17.99 14.25 -15.80
C ALA A 64 -18.18 14.52 -17.30
N ARG A 65 -19.15 13.81 -17.89
CA ARG A 65 -19.60 13.94 -19.27
C ARG A 65 -21.01 14.50 -19.29
N THR A 66 -21.11 15.83 -19.38
CA THR A 66 -22.22 16.70 -19.85
C THR A 66 -21.80 18.11 -19.38
N GLU A 67 -21.63 19.14 -20.19
CA GLU A 67 -22.47 19.62 -21.29
C GLU A 67 -21.63 20.44 -22.31
N ALA A 68 -22.08 20.36 -23.58
CA ALA A 68 -22.03 21.36 -24.64
C ALA A 68 -20.82 22.32 -24.76
N GLY A 69 -19.96 22.03 -25.73
CA GLY A 69 -19.04 22.99 -26.34
C GLY A 69 -18.71 22.56 -27.77
N VAL A 70 -19.37 23.22 -28.71
CA VAL A 70 -19.26 23.16 -30.19
C VAL A 70 -17.90 22.64 -30.70
N CYS A 71 -17.94 21.56 -31.48
CA CYS A 71 -16.79 21.11 -32.28
C CYS A 71 -16.63 22.03 -33.50
N CYS A 72 -15.42 22.57 -33.68
CA CYS A 72 -15.01 23.12 -34.96
C CYS A 72 -14.53 21.98 -35.86
N ASP A 73 -15.15 21.88 -37.03
CA ASP A 73 -14.72 21.08 -38.17
C ASP A 73 -13.37 21.56 -38.73
N SER A 74 -12.68 20.61 -39.39
CA SER A 74 -11.51 20.78 -40.26
C SER A 74 -10.14 21.06 -39.63
N ALA A 75 -9.34 20.01 -39.68
CA ALA A 75 -7.98 19.96 -40.25
C ALA A 75 -6.88 20.88 -39.69
N VAL A 76 -5.82 20.22 -39.22
CA VAL A 76 -4.45 20.71 -39.00
C VAL A 76 -4.23 21.56 -37.75
N CYS A 77 -3.64 20.95 -36.71
CA CYS A 77 -2.85 21.66 -35.70
C CYS A 77 -1.65 20.80 -35.28
N TYR A 78 -0.49 21.09 -35.88
CA TYR A 78 0.81 20.91 -35.23
C TYR A 78 0.87 21.83 -34.00
N GLY A 79 1.50 21.35 -32.93
CA GLY A 79 1.35 21.90 -31.59
C GLY A 79 1.68 23.38 -31.42
N VAL A 80 1.05 23.99 -30.41
CA VAL A 80 1.57 25.05 -29.52
C VAL A 80 0.58 25.19 -28.36
N CYS A 81 1.10 25.15 -27.13
CA CYS A 81 0.38 25.46 -25.89
C CYS A 81 -0.12 26.91 -25.86
N CYS A 82 -1.41 27.12 -25.63
CA CYS A 82 -1.97 28.44 -25.29
C CYS A 82 -1.95 28.67 -23.77
N TYR A 83 -1.14 29.62 -23.31
CA TYR A 83 -1.20 30.18 -21.97
C TYR A 83 -2.43 31.10 -21.84
N HIS A 84 -3.22 30.91 -20.78
CA HIS A 84 -4.27 31.84 -20.39
C HIS A 84 -3.67 33.19 -19.95
N ARG A 85 -4.11 34.27 -20.61
CA ARG A 85 -3.81 35.68 -20.31
C ARG A 85 -4.80 36.20 -19.25
N PHE A 86 -4.31 36.55 -18.07
CA PHE A 86 -5.06 37.35 -17.07
C PHE A 86 -5.01 38.85 -17.43
N PRO A 87 -6.06 39.66 -17.16
CA PRO A 87 -6.04 41.09 -17.44
C PRO A 87 -5.28 41.90 -16.37
N GLU A 88 -4.64 42.98 -16.82
CA GLU A 88 -3.84 43.95 -16.06
C GLU A 88 -4.54 44.57 -14.85
N ARG A 89 -3.83 44.66 -13.72
CA ARG A 89 -4.12 45.63 -12.64
C ARG A 89 -2.98 46.65 -12.53
N ARG A 90 -3.42 47.91 -12.45
CA ARG A 90 -2.71 49.19 -12.49
C ARG A 90 -1.40 49.24 -11.69
N LYS A 91 -0.40 49.88 -12.30
CA LYS A 91 0.89 50.26 -11.69
C LYS A 91 0.66 51.22 -10.53
N HIS A 92 1.15 50.86 -9.35
CA HIS A 92 1.46 51.80 -8.29
C HIS A 92 2.98 51.84 -8.15
N ASP A 93 3.58 52.94 -8.59
CA ASP A 93 4.98 53.26 -8.29
C ASP A 93 5.15 53.37 -6.77
N ARG A 94 6.06 52.59 -6.22
CA ARG A 94 6.56 52.78 -4.85
C ARG A 94 8.04 52.38 -4.76
N TYR A 95 8.85 53.41 -4.92
CA TYR A 95 10.22 53.62 -4.41
C TYR A 95 11.15 52.40 -4.32
N LYS A 96 12.07 52.33 -5.30
CA LYS A 96 13.20 51.41 -5.35
C LYS A 96 14.17 51.74 -4.21
N ARG A 97 14.30 50.85 -3.22
CA ARG A 97 15.48 50.84 -2.35
C ARG A 97 16.60 50.12 -3.11
N ASP A 98 17.69 50.84 -3.37
CA ASP A 98 18.93 50.26 -3.87
C ASP A 98 19.50 49.34 -2.79
N VAL A 99 19.54 48.04 -3.09
CA VAL A 99 20.39 47.08 -2.39
C VAL A 99 21.25 46.46 -3.46
N THR A 100 22.44 47.04 -3.62
CA THR A 100 23.56 46.47 -4.36
C THR A 100 24.06 45.23 -3.62
N GLU A 101 23.32 44.13 -3.71
CA GLU A 101 23.87 42.81 -3.42
C GLU A 101 24.01 42.04 -4.73
N GLN A 102 25.25 41.68 -5.04
CA GLN A 102 25.61 40.74 -6.09
C GLN A 102 24.92 39.38 -5.85
N ARG A 103 23.68 39.23 -6.30
CA ARG A 103 23.03 37.92 -6.41
C ARG A 103 23.66 37.18 -7.58
N LYS A 104 24.75 36.45 -7.29
CA LYS A 104 25.17 35.33 -8.14
C LYS A 104 23.94 34.47 -8.44
N PRO A 105 23.62 34.12 -9.70
CA PRO A 105 22.51 33.25 -9.98
C PRO A 105 22.81 31.90 -9.34
N ARG A 106 22.12 31.58 -8.23
CA ARG A 106 22.07 30.21 -7.73
C ARG A 106 21.49 29.37 -8.86
N LYS A 107 22.35 28.64 -9.59
CA LYS A 107 21.92 27.55 -10.46
C LYS A 107 21.05 26.65 -9.58
N ARG A 108 19.73 26.74 -9.75
CA ARG A 108 18.78 25.84 -9.11
C ARG A 108 19.12 24.48 -9.70
N ARG A 109 19.95 23.70 -9.00
CA ARG A 109 20.37 22.37 -9.41
C ARG A 109 19.10 21.54 -9.37
N GLN A 110 18.40 21.48 -10.49
CA GLN A 110 17.15 20.75 -10.64
C GLN A 110 17.53 19.29 -10.45
N LYS A 111 17.33 18.78 -9.22
CA LYS A 111 17.67 17.41 -8.85
C LYS A 111 16.90 16.52 -9.82
N ARG A 112 17.62 15.86 -10.73
CA ARG A 112 16.98 15.00 -11.74
C ARG A 112 16.47 13.78 -10.99
N HIS A 113 15.16 13.57 -11.00
CA HIS A 113 14.54 12.40 -10.40
C HIS A 113 14.98 11.17 -11.21
N THR A 114 15.45 10.16 -10.50
CA THR A 114 15.83 8.87 -11.05
C THR A 114 14.59 7.99 -11.10
N PHE A 115 14.39 7.25 -12.18
CA PHE A 115 13.27 6.31 -12.27
C PHE A 115 13.61 5.11 -13.14
N ILE A 116 12.98 3.99 -12.83
CA ILE A 116 12.95 2.80 -13.67
C ILE A 116 11.52 2.26 -13.76
N HIS A 117 11.17 1.75 -14.92
CA HIS A 117 9.96 1.00 -15.20
C HIS A 117 10.37 -0.36 -15.78
N LEU A 118 9.84 -1.42 -15.20
CA LEU A 118 10.22 -2.80 -15.42
C LEU A 118 9.04 -3.59 -15.99
N VAL A 119 9.35 -4.41 -16.98
CA VAL A 119 8.39 -5.29 -17.64
C VAL A 119 8.80 -6.75 -17.42
N PRO A 120 7.84 -7.68 -17.32
CA PRO A 120 8.12 -9.08 -17.03
C PRO A 120 8.80 -9.77 -18.20
N VAL A 121 9.75 -10.65 -17.90
CA VAL A 121 10.42 -11.53 -18.88
C VAL A 121 9.99 -12.98 -18.68
N SER A 122 10.07 -13.45 -17.44
CA SER A 122 9.78 -14.83 -17.07
C SER A 122 9.30 -14.91 -15.63
N SER A 123 8.68 -16.04 -15.27
CA SER A 123 8.40 -16.41 -13.89
C SER A 123 9.05 -17.75 -13.56
N GLN A 124 9.60 -17.88 -12.36
CA GLN A 124 10.21 -19.11 -11.86
C GLN A 124 9.56 -19.51 -10.54
N SER A 125 9.15 -20.76 -10.42
CA SER A 125 8.54 -21.29 -9.20
C SER A 125 9.55 -22.12 -8.42
N TYR A 126 9.71 -21.80 -7.14
CA TYR A 126 10.57 -22.52 -6.21
C TYR A 126 9.73 -23.42 -5.30
N ASN A 127 9.99 -24.72 -5.35
CA ASN A 127 9.22 -25.73 -4.62
C ASN A 127 9.38 -25.61 -3.09
N ASP A 128 10.55 -25.23 -2.61
CA ASP A 128 10.89 -25.27 -1.18
C ASP A 128 10.21 -24.14 -0.38
N HIS A 129 9.71 -23.12 -1.07
CA HIS A 129 9.17 -21.90 -0.45
C HIS A 129 7.77 -21.55 -0.91
N ASP A 130 7.09 -22.43 -1.65
CA ASP A 130 5.77 -22.18 -2.26
C ASP A 130 5.67 -20.79 -2.90
N THR A 131 6.70 -20.40 -3.66
CA THR A 131 6.86 -19.03 -4.14
C THR A 131 7.16 -19.00 -5.64
N THR A 132 6.51 -18.10 -6.35
CA THR A 132 6.80 -17.77 -7.75
C THR A 132 7.44 -16.39 -7.82
N VAL A 133 8.62 -16.28 -8.40
CA VAL A 133 9.38 -15.04 -8.54
C VAL A 133 9.34 -14.56 -9.99
N LEU A 134 9.22 -13.25 -10.19
CA LEU A 134 9.23 -12.64 -11.52
C LEU A 134 10.62 -12.09 -11.85
N SER A 135 11.07 -12.36 -13.07
CA SER A 135 12.26 -11.76 -13.67
C SER A 135 11.87 -10.59 -14.57
N TRP A 136 12.73 -9.56 -14.59
CA TRP A 136 12.43 -8.25 -15.13
C TRP A 136 13.39 -7.87 -16.26
N ALA A 137 12.84 -7.18 -17.25
CA ALA A 137 13.60 -6.40 -18.23
C ALA A 137 13.35 -4.92 -18.00
N LEU A 138 14.32 -4.11 -18.42
CA LEU A 138 14.20 -2.67 -18.39
C LEU A 138 13.24 -2.20 -19.48
N GLY A 139 12.10 -1.64 -19.10
CA GLY A 139 11.16 -1.03 -20.03
C GLY A 139 11.49 0.44 -20.31
N GLN A 140 11.70 1.23 -19.26
CA GLN A 140 12.10 2.64 -19.35
C GLN A 140 12.97 3.01 -18.16
N SER A 141 13.95 3.91 -18.35
CA SER A 141 14.75 4.43 -17.26
C SER A 141 15.18 5.88 -17.47
N ARG A 142 15.52 6.54 -16.37
CA ARG A 142 16.16 7.85 -16.37
C ARG A 142 17.02 8.01 -15.12
N GLY A 143 18.22 8.56 -15.32
CA GLY A 143 19.17 8.77 -14.23
C GLY A 143 19.90 7.49 -13.85
N GLU A 144 20.79 7.62 -12.86
CA GLU A 144 21.59 6.54 -12.30
C GLU A 144 21.11 6.24 -10.87
N GLY A 145 21.59 5.17 -10.23
CA GLY A 145 21.26 4.88 -8.83
C GLY A 145 20.34 3.68 -8.62
N LEU A 146 19.84 3.07 -9.69
CA LEU A 146 19.04 1.85 -9.66
C LEU A 146 19.55 0.89 -10.75
N GLN A 147 19.83 -0.35 -10.36
CA GLN A 147 20.33 -1.40 -11.25
C GLN A 147 19.38 -2.60 -11.26
N VAL A 148 19.12 -3.18 -12.43
CA VAL A 148 18.25 -4.36 -12.57
C VAL A 148 19.12 -5.58 -12.84
N SER A 149 18.90 -6.66 -12.09
CA SER A 149 19.58 -7.94 -12.28
C SER A 149 18.60 -9.09 -12.12
N GLY A 150 18.13 -9.64 -13.24
CA GLY A 150 17.21 -10.77 -13.27
C GLY A 150 15.90 -10.46 -12.55
N ASP A 151 15.72 -11.05 -11.37
CA ASP A 151 14.54 -10.91 -10.50
C ASP A 151 14.65 -9.80 -9.44
N THR A 152 15.80 -9.13 -9.37
CA THR A 152 16.08 -8.12 -8.35
C THR A 152 16.38 -6.73 -8.91
N VAL A 153 16.09 -5.72 -8.10
CA VAL A 153 16.48 -4.33 -8.32
C VAL A 153 17.40 -3.89 -7.19
N THR A 154 18.63 -3.51 -7.51
CA THR A 154 19.61 -3.00 -6.55
C THR A 154 19.55 -1.48 -6.49
N VAL A 155 19.50 -0.94 -5.28
CA VAL A 155 19.56 0.50 -5.00
C VAL A 155 21.02 0.88 -4.81
N GLU A 156 21.58 1.66 -5.73
CA GLU A 156 22.95 2.15 -5.62
C GLU A 156 22.99 3.50 -4.89
N ALA A 157 21.99 4.36 -5.13
CA ALA A 157 21.86 5.66 -4.48
C ALA A 157 20.78 5.61 -3.40
N GLU A 158 21.17 5.85 -2.14
CA GLU A 158 20.21 5.90 -1.04
C GLU A 158 19.21 7.06 -1.22
N GLY A 159 17.97 6.87 -0.76
CA GLY A 159 16.96 7.90 -0.84
C GLY A 159 15.53 7.41 -0.63
N THR A 160 14.58 8.35 -0.79
CA THR A 160 13.16 8.06 -0.73
C THR A 160 12.63 7.74 -2.13
N TYR A 161 12.04 6.56 -2.27
CA TYR A 161 11.51 6.07 -3.53
C TYR A 161 10.01 5.83 -3.43
N PHE A 162 9.27 6.31 -4.43
CA PHE A 162 7.94 5.82 -4.74
C PHE A 162 8.08 4.53 -5.54
N ILE A 163 7.52 3.44 -5.01
CA ILE A 163 7.56 2.11 -5.62
C ILE A 163 6.13 1.74 -5.98
N TYR A 164 5.93 1.24 -7.19
CA TYR A 164 4.63 0.77 -7.67
C TYR A 164 4.76 -0.57 -8.39
N SER A 165 3.68 -1.34 -8.39
CA SER A 165 3.65 -2.66 -9.02
C SER A 165 2.23 -3.07 -9.39
N GLN A 166 2.12 -3.79 -10.50
CA GLN A 166 0.91 -4.48 -10.91
C GLN A 166 1.25 -5.90 -11.37
N VAL A 167 0.38 -6.85 -11.03
CA VAL A 167 0.44 -8.22 -11.57
C VAL A 167 -0.95 -8.63 -12.02
N LEU A 168 -1.05 -9.19 -13.24
CA LEU A 168 -2.26 -9.80 -13.76
C LEU A 168 -2.25 -11.32 -13.49
N TYR A 169 -3.17 -11.76 -12.64
CA TYR A 169 -3.36 -13.16 -12.29
C TYR A 169 -4.38 -13.81 -13.22
N LYS A 170 -4.10 -15.03 -13.65
CA LYS A 170 -5.04 -15.92 -14.33
C LYS A 170 -5.10 -17.22 -13.53
N ASN A 171 -5.78 -17.22 -12.39
CA ASN A 171 -5.70 -18.34 -11.44
C ASN A 171 -7.02 -18.53 -10.70
N THR A 172 -7.46 -19.77 -10.51
CA THR A 172 -8.69 -20.13 -9.78
C THR A 172 -8.52 -20.15 -8.26
N THR A 173 -7.29 -20.05 -7.75
CA THR A 173 -7.00 -19.99 -6.32
C THR A 173 -7.70 -18.79 -5.69
N TRP A 174 -8.48 -19.02 -4.63
CA TRP A 174 -9.38 -18.04 -4.01
C TRP A 174 -8.75 -16.66 -3.70
N LEU A 175 -7.45 -16.64 -3.40
CA LEU A 175 -6.67 -15.45 -3.09
C LEU A 175 -5.31 -15.50 -3.78
N MET A 176 -5.06 -14.49 -4.61
CA MET A 176 -3.78 -14.22 -5.24
C MET A 176 -3.22 -12.88 -4.77
N GLY A 177 -1.92 -12.69 -4.96
CA GLY A 177 -1.25 -11.49 -4.47
C GLY A 177 0.25 -11.55 -4.70
N HIS A 178 0.92 -10.45 -4.40
CA HIS A 178 2.37 -10.38 -4.45
C HIS A 178 2.90 -9.54 -3.29
N VAL A 179 4.18 -9.75 -2.99
CA VAL A 179 4.92 -9.05 -1.95
C VAL A 179 6.16 -8.45 -2.59
N ILE A 180 6.41 -7.18 -2.30
CA ILE A 180 7.71 -6.55 -2.57
C ILE A 180 8.53 -6.64 -1.30
N THR A 181 9.67 -7.31 -1.41
CA THR A 181 10.59 -7.59 -0.33
C THR A 181 11.88 -6.83 -0.56
N LYS A 182 12.36 -6.13 0.48
CA LYS A 182 13.67 -5.51 0.56
C LYS A 182 14.63 -6.44 1.30
N ARG A 183 15.85 -6.60 0.79
CA ARG A 183 16.95 -7.27 1.49
C ARG A 183 18.15 -6.35 1.60
N LEU A 184 18.73 -6.27 2.79
CA LEU A 184 19.96 -5.52 3.06
C LEU A 184 20.81 -6.30 4.06
N LYS A 185 22.05 -6.66 3.67
CA LYS A 185 22.99 -7.39 4.55
C LYS A 185 22.38 -8.65 5.20
N GLY A 186 21.58 -9.39 4.44
CA GLY A 186 20.89 -10.61 4.91
C GLY A 186 19.58 -10.37 5.67
N ALA A 187 19.27 -9.14 6.09
CA ALA A 187 17.98 -8.82 6.72
C ALA A 187 16.89 -8.65 5.65
N GLU A 188 15.77 -9.35 5.83
CA GLU A 188 14.62 -9.29 4.93
C GLU A 188 13.48 -8.44 5.53
N THR A 189 12.92 -7.52 4.75
CA THR A 189 11.78 -6.67 5.15
C THR A 189 10.73 -6.62 4.05
N LYS A 190 9.48 -6.96 4.37
CA LYS A 190 8.35 -6.87 3.44
C LYS A 190 7.86 -5.42 3.39
N LEU A 191 8.04 -4.74 2.26
CA LEU A 191 7.67 -3.33 2.11
C LEU A 191 6.15 -3.17 1.95
N MET A 192 5.59 -3.85 0.95
CA MET A 192 4.17 -3.79 0.63
C MET A 192 3.66 -5.11 0.09
N LYS A 193 2.34 -5.30 0.19
CA LYS A 193 1.64 -6.47 -0.32
C LYS A 193 0.43 -6.02 -1.12
N CYS A 194 0.10 -6.79 -2.15
CA CYS A 194 -1.16 -6.71 -2.86
C CYS A 194 -1.91 -8.03 -2.68
N LEU A 195 -3.21 -7.98 -2.40
CA LEU A 195 -4.07 -9.13 -2.22
C LEU A 195 -5.34 -8.95 -3.04
N LYS A 196 -5.75 -9.99 -3.77
CA LYS A 196 -6.93 -9.96 -4.62
C LYS A 196 -7.65 -11.30 -4.59
N SER A 197 -8.94 -11.25 -4.28
CA SER A 197 -9.82 -12.41 -4.41
C SER A 197 -10.03 -12.74 -5.88
N MET A 198 -9.99 -14.04 -6.19
CA MET A 198 -10.21 -14.59 -7.52
C MET A 198 -11.54 -15.32 -7.60
N PRO A 199 -12.25 -15.22 -8.73
CA PRO A 199 -13.46 -16.00 -8.97
C PRO A 199 -13.08 -17.48 -9.20
N SER A 200 -13.75 -18.39 -8.50
CA SER A 200 -13.48 -19.84 -8.57
C SER A 200 -14.29 -20.57 -9.66
N SER A 201 -15.40 -19.98 -10.12
CA SER A 201 -16.40 -20.62 -10.98
C SER A 201 -16.47 -20.08 -12.42
N VAL A 202 -15.48 -19.31 -12.85
CA VAL A 202 -15.45 -18.71 -14.19
C VAL A 202 -14.38 -19.36 -15.07
N SER A 203 -14.64 -19.44 -16.38
CA SER A 203 -13.70 -20.00 -17.36
C SER A 203 -12.39 -19.22 -17.47
N GLN A 204 -12.41 -17.92 -17.16
CA GLN A 204 -11.24 -17.03 -17.20
C GLN A 204 -11.15 -16.21 -15.91
N PRO A 205 -10.52 -16.74 -14.85
CA PRO A 205 -10.39 -16.04 -13.58
C PRO A 205 -9.26 -15.01 -13.67
N LEU A 206 -9.58 -13.83 -14.19
CA LEU A 206 -8.64 -12.73 -14.43
C LEU A 206 -8.84 -11.61 -13.41
N ASN A 207 -7.78 -11.21 -12.73
CA ASN A 207 -7.75 -9.96 -11.97
C ASN A 207 -6.34 -9.36 -11.96
N THR A 208 -6.27 -8.04 -12.05
CA THR A 208 -5.08 -7.28 -11.71
C THR A 208 -5.04 -7.02 -10.20
N CYS A 209 -3.83 -6.92 -9.65
CA CYS A 209 -3.60 -6.38 -8.31
C CYS A 209 -2.51 -5.33 -8.43
N TYR A 210 -2.86 -4.08 -8.14
CA TYR A 210 -1.95 -2.94 -8.12
C TYR A 210 -1.71 -2.50 -6.68
N THR A 211 -0.46 -2.19 -6.34
CA THR A 211 -0.09 -1.58 -5.06
C THR A 211 1.09 -0.63 -5.25
N ALA A 212 1.18 0.39 -4.40
CA ALA A 212 2.25 1.36 -4.41
C ALA A 212 2.47 1.97 -3.03
N GLY A 213 3.66 2.51 -2.79
CA GLY A 213 3.99 3.22 -1.55
C GLY A 213 5.33 3.92 -1.61
N ILE A 214 5.61 4.73 -0.58
CA ILE A 214 6.84 5.52 -0.46
C ILE A 214 7.70 4.89 0.63
N TYR A 215 8.96 4.57 0.29
CA TYR A 215 9.90 3.91 1.20
C TYR A 215 11.27 4.56 1.10
N PHE A 216 11.96 4.64 2.24
CA PHE A 216 13.37 4.95 2.27
C PHE A 216 14.18 3.68 2.00
N LEU A 217 15.10 3.75 1.03
CA LEU A 217 15.96 2.65 0.62
C LEU A 217 17.43 3.07 0.75
N GLU A 218 18.20 2.27 1.47
CA GLU A 218 19.63 2.41 1.67
C GLU A 218 20.39 1.87 0.46
N SER A 219 21.57 2.43 0.21
CA SER A 219 22.50 1.91 -0.80
C SER A 219 22.86 0.44 -0.50
N GLY A 220 22.88 -0.38 -1.54
CA GLY A 220 23.07 -1.84 -1.47
C GLY A 220 21.79 -2.62 -1.16
N SER A 221 20.65 -1.97 -0.94
CA SER A 221 19.37 -2.68 -0.78
C SER A 221 18.97 -3.35 -2.09
N THR A 222 18.46 -4.57 -2.01
CA THR A 222 17.87 -5.27 -3.16
C THR A 222 16.37 -5.41 -2.95
N LEU A 223 15.59 -5.16 -4.00
CA LEU A 223 14.15 -5.38 -4.02
C LEU A 223 13.81 -6.56 -4.91
N GLN A 224 12.88 -7.40 -4.46
CA GLN A 224 12.36 -8.54 -5.22
C GLN A 224 10.83 -8.55 -5.09
N LEU A 225 10.14 -8.83 -6.20
CA LEU A 225 8.71 -9.08 -6.19
C LEU A 225 8.45 -10.58 -6.30
N SER A 226 7.69 -11.11 -5.35
CA SER A 226 7.36 -12.53 -5.27
C SER A 226 5.87 -12.74 -5.06
N VAL A 227 5.33 -13.81 -5.65
CA VAL A 227 3.98 -14.30 -5.45
C VAL A 227 4.06 -15.49 -4.50
N PRO A 228 3.46 -15.43 -3.29
CA PRO A 228 3.52 -16.49 -2.29
C PRO A 228 2.57 -17.66 -2.65
N ARG A 229 2.76 -18.19 -3.84
CA ARG A 229 2.12 -19.39 -4.38
C ARG A 229 3.11 -20.12 -5.28
N LYS A 230 3.14 -21.45 -5.14
CA LYS A 230 3.79 -22.33 -6.09
C LYS A 230 3.07 -22.29 -7.44
N SER A 231 3.84 -22.29 -8.53
CA SER A 231 3.35 -22.34 -9.91
C SER A 231 2.22 -21.35 -10.19
N ALA A 232 2.38 -20.11 -9.74
CA ALA A 232 1.37 -19.08 -9.95
C ALA A 232 1.19 -18.81 -11.44
N GLU A 233 -0.03 -19.00 -11.96
CA GLU A 233 -0.38 -18.64 -13.33
C GLU A 233 -0.60 -17.11 -13.46
N LEU A 234 0.31 -16.47 -14.19
CA LEU A 234 0.41 -15.01 -14.38
C LEU A 234 0.41 -14.67 -15.87
N ILE A 235 -0.11 -13.50 -16.23
CA ILE A 235 0.01 -12.96 -17.58
C ILE A 235 1.20 -12.00 -17.64
N LEU A 236 2.21 -12.36 -18.43
CA LEU A 236 3.48 -11.63 -18.56
C LEU A 236 3.45 -10.65 -19.74
N THR A 237 2.49 -9.73 -19.75
CA THR A 237 2.44 -8.63 -20.72
C THR A 237 2.80 -7.30 -20.06
N ALA A 238 3.61 -6.48 -20.75
CA ALA A 238 4.18 -5.25 -20.22
C ALA A 238 3.17 -4.24 -19.65
N HIS A 239 1.96 -4.17 -20.22
CA HIS A 239 0.91 -3.25 -19.78
C HIS A 239 0.06 -3.82 -18.63
N ALA A 240 0.11 -5.13 -18.37
CA ALA A 240 -0.71 -5.79 -17.37
C ALA A 240 0.07 -6.16 -16.11
N THR A 241 1.33 -6.55 -16.27
CA THR A 241 2.25 -6.87 -15.19
C THR A 241 3.50 -6.00 -15.34
N PHE A 242 3.86 -5.27 -14.30
CA PHE A 242 5.00 -4.35 -14.29
C PHE A 242 5.39 -3.95 -12.87
N MET A 243 6.60 -3.42 -12.70
CA MET A 243 7.09 -2.83 -11.46
C MET A 243 7.87 -1.56 -11.77
N GLY A 244 7.89 -0.58 -10.88
CA GLY A 244 8.74 0.58 -11.08
C GLY A 244 9.07 1.31 -9.80
N LEU A 245 10.13 2.11 -9.90
CA LEU A 245 10.65 2.94 -8.82
C LEU A 245 10.91 4.34 -9.35
N PHE A 246 10.63 5.35 -8.53
CA PHE A 246 10.87 6.76 -8.82
C PHE A 246 11.41 7.46 -7.57
N SER A 247 12.58 8.11 -7.66
CA SER A 247 13.13 8.88 -6.55
C SER A 247 12.36 10.19 -6.35
N ILE A 248 12.07 10.52 -5.10
CA ILE A 248 11.39 11.76 -4.71
C ILE A 248 12.40 12.84 -4.32
#